data_AF-A0AAV9MXJ1-F1
#
_entry.id   AF-A0AAV9MXJ1-F1
#
_cell.length_a   1.000
_cell.length_b   1.000
_cell.length_c   1.000
_cell.angle_alpha   90.00
_cell.angle_beta   90.00
_cell.angle_gamma   90.00
#
_symmetry.space_group_name_H-M   'P 1'
#
loop_
_entity.id
_entity.type
_entity.pdbx_description
1 polymer ?
#
loop_
_entity_poly.entity_id
_entity_poly.type
_entity_poly.pdbx_seq_one_letter_code
_entity_poly.pdbx_strand_id
1 'polypeptide(L)'
;MVAEQRKQQEADPDTRKGYNFTDIDIYVYSVVGMISVEKGTTLQAVSTYVVPIVDIQTVKHVKAMAEALRIIISKDEIATIQSAYTFDPLFAMNFLFNHNNIQPYGLSLTAANVQQYQMAARSNALLKLAPYQARIPEPPR
;
A
#
# COMPACT_ATOMS: atom_id res chain seq x y z
N MET A 1 5.22 9.91 -22.25
CA MET A 1 5.68 8.80 -21.38
C MET A 1 4.54 7.99 -20.75
N VAL A 2 3.73 8.52 -19.81
CA VAL A 2 2.68 7.71 -19.10
C VAL A 2 1.56 7.19 -20.02
N ALA A 3 1.03 8.05 -20.90
CA ALA A 3 -0.01 7.64 -21.85
C ALA A 3 0.49 6.64 -22.92
N GLU A 4 1.79 6.68 -23.23
CA GLU A 4 2.43 5.78 -24.19
C GLU A 4 2.70 4.40 -23.59
N GLN A 5 3.12 4.35 -22.31
CA GLN A 5 3.26 3.08 -21.58
C GLN A 5 1.93 2.33 -21.46
N ARG A 6 0.81 3.02 -21.28
CA ARG A 6 -0.53 2.41 -21.28
C ARG A 6 -0.89 1.77 -22.62
N LYS A 7 -0.71 2.51 -23.72
CA LYS A 7 -0.98 1.98 -25.07
C LYS A 7 -0.10 0.77 -25.43
N GLN A 8 1.15 0.76 -24.97
CA GLN A 8 2.06 -0.37 -25.18
C GLN A 8 1.68 -1.60 -24.36
N GLN A 9 1.13 -1.43 -23.15
CA GLN A 9 0.64 -2.53 -22.31
C GLN A 9 -0.68 -3.12 -22.82
N GLU A 10 -1.59 -2.29 -23.34
CA GLU A 10 -2.84 -2.75 -23.95
C GLU A 10 -2.63 -3.53 -25.25
N ALA A 11 -1.53 -3.24 -25.97
CA ALA A 11 -1.19 -3.89 -27.23
C ALA A 11 -0.43 -5.23 -27.04
N ASP A 12 0.08 -5.53 -25.86
CA ASP A 12 0.87 -6.74 -25.61
C ASP A 12 -0.07 -7.94 -25.29
N PRO A 13 -0.13 -8.96 -26.16
CA PRO A 13 -1.05 -10.10 -26.02
C PRO A 13 -0.76 -10.99 -24.80
N ASP A 14 0.43 -10.88 -24.21
CA ASP A 14 0.84 -11.65 -23.02
C ASP A 14 0.49 -10.90 -21.71
N THR A 15 -0.09 -9.71 -21.80
CA THR A 15 -0.52 -8.94 -20.63
C THR A 15 -1.72 -9.62 -20.00
N ARG A 16 -1.56 -10.04 -18.73
CA ARG A 16 -2.65 -10.57 -17.92
C ARG A 16 -3.80 -9.56 -17.91
N LYS A 17 -4.94 -9.93 -18.50
CA LYS A 17 -6.19 -9.16 -18.41
C LYS A 17 -6.69 -9.23 -16.96
N GLY A 18 -6.25 -8.28 -16.16
CA GLY A 18 -6.69 -8.10 -14.77
C GLY A 18 -8.11 -7.55 -14.70
N TYR A 19 -8.50 -7.07 -13.52
CA TYR A 19 -9.73 -6.31 -13.35
C TYR A 19 -9.73 -5.09 -14.30
N ASN A 20 -10.89 -4.78 -14.86
CA ASN A 20 -11.06 -3.55 -15.66
C ASN A 20 -10.68 -2.34 -14.79
N PHE A 21 -9.86 -1.44 -15.34
CA PHE A 21 -9.50 -0.22 -14.63
C PHE A 21 -10.75 0.60 -14.34
N THR A 22 -10.91 0.95 -13.06
CA THR A 22 -11.93 1.88 -12.61
C THR A 22 -11.42 3.32 -12.72
N ASP A 23 -12.33 4.30 -12.70
CA ASP A 23 -11.94 5.72 -12.74
C ASP A 23 -11.02 6.12 -11.58
N ILE A 24 -11.12 5.41 -10.45
CA ILE A 24 -10.26 5.54 -9.28
C ILE A 24 -8.82 5.17 -9.64
N ASP A 25 -8.61 4.05 -10.34
CA ASP A 25 -7.28 3.61 -10.73
C ASP A 25 -6.61 4.66 -11.63
N ILE A 26 -7.37 5.25 -12.56
CA ILE A 26 -6.90 6.31 -13.45
C ILE A 26 -6.42 7.52 -12.65
N TYR A 27 -7.15 7.89 -11.58
CA TYR A 27 -6.80 9.00 -10.71
C TYR A 27 -5.55 8.69 -9.86
N VAL A 28 -5.45 7.51 -9.26
CA VAL A 28 -4.23 7.09 -8.53
C VAL A 28 -3.01 7.13 -9.45
N TYR A 29 -3.15 6.62 -10.67
CA TYR A 29 -2.08 6.69 -11.67
C TYR A 29 -1.69 8.11 -12.06
N SER A 30 -2.62 9.07 -12.08
CA SER A 30 -2.30 10.46 -12.42
C SER A 30 -1.44 11.10 -11.34
N VAL A 31 -1.79 10.89 -10.07
CA VAL A 31 -1.03 11.36 -8.90
C VAL A 31 0.37 10.75 -8.88
N VAL A 32 0.48 9.42 -9.03
CA VAL A 32 1.77 8.72 -9.09
C VAL A 32 2.59 9.17 -10.30
N GLY A 33 1.93 9.46 -11.42
CA GLY A 33 2.56 10.00 -12.62
C GLY A 33 3.17 11.37 -12.42
N MET A 34 2.49 12.28 -11.71
CA MET A 34 3.03 13.60 -11.37
C MET A 34 4.31 13.49 -10.54
N ILE A 35 4.30 12.64 -9.51
CA ILE A 35 5.47 12.40 -8.63
C ILE A 35 6.61 11.75 -9.41
N SER A 36 6.31 10.83 -10.32
CA SER A 36 7.30 10.19 -11.17
C SER A 36 8.00 11.18 -12.10
N VAL A 37 7.25 12.13 -12.67
CA VAL A 37 7.80 13.21 -13.50
C VAL A 37 8.68 14.14 -12.67
N GLU A 38 8.25 14.51 -11.47
CA GLU A 38 9.01 15.37 -10.56
C GLU A 38 10.36 14.76 -10.16
N LYS A 39 10.38 13.43 -9.91
CA LYS A 39 11.60 12.70 -9.55
C LYS A 39 12.43 12.25 -10.76
N GLY A 40 11.92 12.43 -11.98
CA GLY A 40 12.59 11.98 -13.21
C GLY A 40 12.69 10.45 -13.32
N THR A 41 11.69 9.72 -12.83
CA THR A 41 11.73 8.26 -12.68
C THR A 41 10.57 7.56 -13.39
N THR A 42 10.63 6.23 -13.49
CA THR A 42 9.53 5.44 -14.05
C THR A 42 8.39 5.24 -13.04
N LEU A 43 7.16 5.06 -13.52
CA LEU A 43 5.98 4.78 -12.66
C LEU A 43 6.20 3.57 -11.74
N GLN A 44 6.88 2.55 -12.24
CA GLN A 44 7.21 1.33 -11.50
C GLN A 44 8.14 1.61 -10.32
N ALA A 45 9.02 2.62 -10.46
CA ALA A 45 9.96 2.99 -9.42
C ALA A 45 9.31 3.80 -8.27
N VAL A 46 8.18 4.45 -8.50
CA VAL A 46 7.43 5.17 -7.45
C VAL A 46 6.40 4.26 -6.76
N SER A 47 5.87 3.25 -7.47
CA SER A 47 4.87 2.31 -6.94
C SER A 47 5.41 1.26 -5.95
N THR A 48 6.71 1.23 -5.68
CA THR A 48 7.43 0.09 -5.05
C THR A 48 7.56 0.17 -3.53
N TYR A 49 6.53 0.64 -2.82
CA TYR A 49 6.53 0.62 -1.34
C TYR A 49 6.41 -0.80 -0.74
N VAL A 50 6.10 -1.79 -1.57
CA VAL A 50 6.08 -3.22 -1.22
C VAL A 50 7.04 -3.92 -2.16
N VAL A 51 7.99 -4.71 -1.62
CA VAL A 51 8.82 -5.61 -2.44
C VAL A 51 7.86 -6.42 -3.29
N PRO A 52 7.86 -6.24 -4.61
CA PRO A 52 6.83 -6.83 -5.41
C PRO A 52 7.06 -8.34 -5.41
N ILE A 53 6.14 -9.09 -4.81
CA ILE A 53 6.08 -10.54 -4.92
C ILE A 53 5.55 -10.82 -6.33
N VAL A 54 6.41 -10.59 -7.34
CA VAL A 54 6.09 -10.89 -8.73
C VAL A 54 6.47 -12.33 -8.96
N ASP A 55 5.46 -13.16 -9.16
CA ASP A 55 5.61 -14.60 -9.44
C ASP A 55 6.45 -14.86 -10.71
N ILE A 56 6.59 -13.85 -11.57
CA ILE A 56 7.45 -13.88 -12.77
C ILE A 56 8.28 -12.58 -12.83
N GLN A 57 9.53 -12.63 -12.39
CA GLN A 57 10.46 -11.52 -12.57
C GLN A 57 10.98 -11.49 -14.02
N THR A 58 10.34 -10.69 -14.88
CA THR A 58 10.94 -10.34 -16.16
C THR A 58 12.17 -9.43 -15.94
N VAL A 59 13.12 -9.47 -16.88
CA VAL A 59 14.35 -8.64 -16.82
C VAL A 59 14.02 -7.13 -16.72
N LYS A 60 12.87 -6.72 -17.26
CA LYS A 60 12.40 -5.32 -17.17
C LYS A 60 12.10 -4.91 -15.72
N HIS A 61 11.47 -5.78 -14.92
CA HIS A 61 11.18 -5.51 -13.52
C HIS A 61 12.46 -5.36 -12.69
N VAL A 62 13.44 -6.23 -12.90
CA VAL A 62 14.73 -6.17 -12.19
C VAL A 62 15.48 -4.87 -12.50
N LYS A 63 15.45 -4.41 -13.74
CA LYS A 63 16.04 -3.11 -14.13
C LYS A 63 15.33 -1.93 -13.48
N ALA A 64 14.00 -1.95 -13.42
CA ALA A 64 13.21 -0.91 -12.76
C ALA A 64 13.44 -0.86 -11.23
N MET A 65 13.72 -2.00 -10.58
CA MET A 65 14.07 -2.05 -9.15
C MET A 65 15.35 -1.28 -8.82
N ALA A 66 16.37 -1.36 -9.69
CA ALA A 66 17.62 -0.63 -9.49
C ALA A 66 17.40 0.89 -9.53
N GLU A 67 16.44 1.37 -10.34
CA GLU A 67 16.02 2.77 -10.34
C GLU A 67 15.23 3.13 -9.07
N ALA A 68 14.33 2.26 -8.61
CA ALA A 68 13.53 2.49 -7.40
C ALA A 68 14.39 2.69 -6.14
N LEU A 69 15.49 1.93 -6.01
CA LEU A 69 16.42 2.04 -4.88
C LEU A 69 17.11 3.40 -4.76
N ARG A 70 17.09 4.23 -5.81
CA ARG A 70 17.75 5.55 -5.83
C ARG A 70 16.82 6.69 -5.45
N ILE A 71 15.55 6.42 -5.22
CA ILE A 71 14.52 7.43 -5.00
C ILE A 71 14.17 7.47 -3.51
N ILE A 72 14.13 8.68 -2.96
CA ILE A 72 13.59 8.92 -1.63
C ILE A 72 12.28 9.68 -1.81
N ILE A 73 11.18 9.03 -1.45
CA ILE A 73 9.85 9.65 -1.41
C ILE A 73 9.66 10.25 -0.02
N SER A 74 9.32 11.54 0.03
CA SER A 74 9.05 12.27 1.25
C SER A 74 7.71 11.85 1.88
N LYS A 75 7.52 12.16 3.16
CA LYS A 75 6.26 11.85 3.87
C LYS A 75 5.06 12.56 3.25
N ASP A 76 5.24 13.77 2.73
CA ASP A 76 4.17 14.57 2.14
C ASP A 76 3.73 13.99 0.78
N GLU A 77 4.68 13.52 -0.03
CA GLU A 77 4.40 12.79 -1.27
C GLU A 77 3.65 11.48 -0.97
N ILE A 78 4.04 10.75 0.08
CA ILE A 78 3.33 9.54 0.52
C ILE A 78 1.90 9.87 0.95
N ALA A 79 1.71 10.94 1.73
CA ALA A 79 0.38 11.39 2.15
C ALA A 79 -0.49 11.78 0.95
N THR A 80 0.11 12.39 -0.07
CA THR A 80 -0.57 12.76 -1.32
C THR A 80 -1.04 11.52 -2.07
N ILE A 81 -0.19 10.49 -2.21
CA ILE A 81 -0.56 9.22 -2.83
C ILE A 81 -1.67 8.52 -2.04
N GLN A 82 -1.55 8.45 -0.70
CA GLN A 82 -2.54 7.82 0.16
C GLN A 82 -3.87 8.57 0.20
N SER A 83 -3.86 9.89 -0.03
CA SER A 83 -5.08 10.70 -0.13
C SER A 83 -5.84 10.48 -1.44
N ALA A 84 -5.19 9.92 -2.47
CA ALA A 84 -5.79 9.76 -3.78
C ALA A 84 -6.94 8.73 -3.78
N TYR A 85 -6.87 7.72 -2.93
CA TYR A 85 -7.94 6.76 -2.72
C TYR A 85 -7.87 6.11 -1.34
N THR A 86 -9.03 5.92 -0.71
CA THR A 86 -9.14 5.20 0.55
C THR A 86 -8.77 3.73 0.35
N PHE A 87 -7.77 3.25 1.07
CA PHE A 87 -7.33 1.86 0.97
C PHE A 87 -8.46 0.87 1.31
N ASP A 88 -8.83 0.02 0.34
CA ASP A 88 -9.76 -1.10 0.54
C ASP A 88 -8.96 -2.40 0.67
N PRO A 89 -8.95 -3.04 1.85
CA PRO A 89 -8.22 -4.29 2.07
C PRO A 89 -8.88 -5.51 1.39
N LEU A 90 -10.00 -5.31 0.68
CA LEU A 90 -10.80 -6.34 0.00
C LEU A 90 -11.31 -7.42 0.96
N PHE A 91 -12.05 -8.38 0.42
CA PHE A 91 -12.54 -9.52 1.19
C PHE A 91 -11.36 -10.43 1.61
N ALA A 92 -11.29 -10.93 2.84
CA ALA A 92 -12.30 -10.84 3.92
C ALA A 92 -12.10 -9.68 4.90
N MET A 93 -11.04 -8.88 4.75
CA MET A 93 -10.70 -7.86 5.73
C MET A 93 -11.70 -6.70 5.76
N ASN A 94 -12.25 -6.31 4.61
CA ASN A 94 -13.32 -5.32 4.56
C ASN A 94 -14.57 -5.77 5.34
N PHE A 95 -14.90 -7.06 5.30
CA PHE A 95 -16.01 -7.63 6.05
C PHE A 95 -15.72 -7.68 7.55
N LEU A 96 -14.50 -8.05 7.95
CA LEU A 96 -14.12 -8.16 9.37
C LEU A 96 -14.03 -6.81 10.09
N PHE A 97 -13.43 -5.81 9.42
CA PHE A 97 -13.09 -4.53 10.05
C PHE A 97 -13.96 -3.36 9.61
N ASN A 98 -14.70 -3.48 8.51
CA ASN A 98 -15.42 -2.37 7.89
C ASN A 98 -16.92 -2.63 7.67
N HIS A 99 -17.52 -3.60 8.37
CA HIS A 99 -18.93 -3.97 8.20
C HIS A 99 -19.92 -2.81 8.35
N ASN A 100 -19.62 -1.82 9.21
CA ASN A 100 -20.47 -0.64 9.43
C ASN A 100 -19.91 0.67 8.82
N ASN A 101 -18.81 0.64 8.07
CA ASN A 101 -18.15 1.85 7.54
C ASN A 101 -17.77 2.91 8.59
N ILE A 102 -17.56 2.51 9.85
CA ILE A 102 -17.31 3.45 10.97
C ILE A 102 -15.85 3.91 11.00
N GLN A 103 -14.92 3.09 10.51
CA GLN A 103 -13.48 3.39 10.57
C GLN A 103 -12.74 2.89 9.33
N PRO A 104 -11.73 3.63 8.83
CA PRO A 104 -10.88 3.16 7.76
C PRO A 104 -10.01 1.99 8.23
N TYR A 105 -9.60 1.13 7.28
CA TYR A 105 -8.67 0.05 7.59
C TYR A 105 -7.27 0.59 7.89
N GLY A 106 -6.64 0.08 8.95
CA GLY A 106 -5.30 0.49 9.36
C GLY A 106 -4.54 -0.62 10.10
N LEU A 107 -3.20 -0.54 10.12
CA LEU A 107 -2.34 -1.54 10.76
C LEU A 107 -2.40 -1.50 12.31
N SER A 108 -3.04 -0.48 12.87
CA SER A 108 -3.32 -0.39 14.31
C SER A 108 -4.53 -1.20 14.74
N LEU A 109 -5.33 -1.71 13.80
CA LEU A 109 -6.51 -2.50 14.10
C LEU A 109 -6.12 -3.87 14.66
N THR A 110 -6.86 -4.32 15.68
CA THR A 110 -6.61 -5.57 16.38
C THR A 110 -7.89 -6.42 16.41
N ALA A 111 -7.82 -7.63 16.99
CA ALA A 111 -9.01 -8.46 17.18
C ALA A 111 -10.14 -7.75 17.95
N ALA A 112 -9.83 -6.76 18.80
CA ALA A 112 -10.84 -5.91 19.44
C ALA A 112 -11.66 -5.09 18.44
N ASN A 113 -11.12 -4.78 17.26
CA ASN A 113 -11.78 -3.98 16.24
C ASN A 113 -12.59 -4.83 15.24
N VAL A 114 -12.55 -6.16 15.37
CA VAL A 114 -13.35 -7.07 14.55
C VAL A 114 -14.72 -7.23 15.19
N GLN A 115 -15.77 -6.74 14.53
CA GLN A 115 -17.12 -6.72 15.10
C GLN A 115 -17.66 -8.13 15.38
N GLN A 116 -17.33 -9.10 14.54
CA GLN A 116 -17.75 -10.49 14.74
C GLN A 116 -17.18 -11.08 16.04
N TYR A 117 -15.93 -10.73 16.39
CA TYR A 117 -15.33 -11.11 17.66
C TYR A 117 -16.01 -10.40 18.84
N GLN A 118 -16.37 -9.12 18.70
CA GLN A 118 -17.12 -8.40 19.73
C GLN A 118 -18.49 -9.04 20.01
N MET A 119 -19.22 -9.45 18.96
CA MET A 119 -20.52 -10.11 19.09
C MET A 119 -20.42 -11.52 19.67
N ALA A 120 -19.45 -12.32 19.22
CA ALA A 120 -19.34 -13.72 19.60
C ALA A 120 -18.69 -13.93 20.97
N ALA A 121 -17.63 -13.17 21.28
CA ALA A 121 -16.79 -13.41 22.45
C ALA A 121 -16.99 -12.39 23.58
N ARG A 122 -17.77 -11.31 23.36
CA ARG A 122 -17.90 -10.17 24.28
C ARG A 122 -16.52 -9.66 24.74
N SER A 123 -15.51 -9.80 23.87
CA SER A 123 -14.11 -9.60 24.20
C SER A 123 -13.76 -8.12 24.10
N ASN A 124 -13.63 -7.45 25.24
CA ASN A 124 -12.78 -6.27 25.31
C ASN A 124 -11.33 -6.77 25.26
N ALA A 125 -10.80 -7.02 24.05
CA ALA A 125 -9.43 -7.53 23.95
C ALA A 125 -8.48 -6.51 24.60
N LEU A 126 -7.52 -7.01 25.38
CA LEU A 126 -6.57 -6.16 26.09
C LEU A 126 -5.88 -5.20 25.12
N LEU A 127 -5.74 -3.94 25.54
CA LEU A 127 -5.00 -2.93 24.80
C LEU A 127 -3.64 -3.50 24.38
N LYS A 128 -3.26 -3.27 23.12
CA LYS A 128 -1.94 -3.64 22.61
C LYS A 128 -0.88 -3.11 23.60
N LEU A 129 -0.15 -4.03 24.23
CA LEU A 129 0.91 -3.67 25.15
C LEU A 129 1.88 -2.73 24.43
N ALA A 130 2.25 -1.64 25.12
CA ALA A 130 3.23 -0.70 24.60
C ALA A 130 4.53 -1.45 24.23
N PRO A 131 5.26 -1.01 23.20
CA PRO A 131 6.51 -1.65 22.81
C PRO A 131 7.46 -1.75 24.01
N TYR A 132 8.12 -2.90 24.13
CA TYR A 132 9.02 -3.19 25.24
C TYR A 132 10.15 -2.14 25.29
N GLN A 133 10.22 -1.39 26.39
CA GLN A 133 11.36 -0.53 26.69
C GLN A 133 12.37 -1.34 27.51
N ALA A 134 13.55 -1.56 26.94
CA ALA A 134 14.66 -2.16 27.67
C ALA A 134 15.03 -1.26 28.86
N ARG A 135 15.09 -1.81 30.07
CA ARG A 135 15.65 -1.08 31.21
C ARG A 135 17.14 -0.89 30.96
N ILE A 136 17.56 0.36 30.79
CA ILE A 136 18.98 0.72 30.86
C ILE A 136 19.37 0.62 32.34
N PRO A 137 20.38 -0.20 32.71
CA PRO A 137 20.82 -0.29 34.09
C PRO A 137 21.37 1.06 34.56
N GLU A 138 20.87 1.57 35.69
CA GLU A 138 21.41 2.77 36.31
C GLU A 138 22.86 2.53 36.77
N PRO A 139 23.76 3.50 36.58
CA PRO A 139 25.13 3.36 37.05
C PRO A 139 25.18 3.25 38.58
N PRO A 140 26.10 2.45 39.13
CA PRO A 140 26.25 2.30 40.57
C PRO A 140 26.58 3.64 41.24
N ARG A 141 25.91 3.91 42.36
CA ARG A 141 26.10 5.10 43.21
C ARG A 141 27.45 5.11 43.90
#